data_AF-A0A135VMB8-F1
#
_entry.id   AF-A0A135VMB8-F1
#
_cell.length_a   1.000
_cell.length_b   1.000
_cell.length_c   1.000
_cell.angle_alpha   90.00
_cell.angle_beta   90.00
_cell.angle_gamma   90.00
#
_symmetry.space_group_name_H-M   'P 1'
#
loop_
_entity.id
_entity.type
_entity.pdbx_description
1 polymer ?
#
loop_
_entity_poly.entity_id
_entity_poly.type
_entity_poly.pdbx_seq_one_letter_code
_entity_poly.pdbx_strand_id
1 'polypeptide(L)'
;MNENEEFLDKEQKRFLKRHWKMTIVFAAVFVAAVVGAVLVFLWFIDTAQATGLLPSILGEFTVGYLVTFFLHVIFWELLLVASWVFVIILVIYFKWYMKLPEEERMDIIWIDGRWDLAFNSWTLNDWVFSWLWAVFWVMLIIGIPVMLYFLYWIRTEVQSES
;
A
#
# COMPACT_ATOMS: atom_id res chain seq x y z
N MET A 1 18.73 -39.17 4.68
CA MET A 1 18.69 -37.73 4.39
C MET A 1 19.36 -37.56 3.04
N ASN A 2 18.67 -36.96 2.07
CA ASN A 2 19.08 -36.95 0.66
C ASN A 2 20.06 -35.79 0.41
N GLU A 3 21.08 -35.98 -0.46
CA GLU A 3 22.05 -34.92 -0.81
C GLU A 3 21.37 -33.64 -1.31
N ASN A 4 20.23 -33.79 -1.99
CA ASN A 4 19.40 -32.67 -2.45
C ASN A 4 18.81 -31.85 -1.29
N GLU A 5 18.44 -32.48 -0.17
CA GLU A 5 17.93 -31.78 1.02
C GLU A 5 19.04 -31.03 1.75
N GLU A 6 20.25 -31.59 1.79
CA GLU A 6 21.41 -30.95 2.41
C GLU A 6 21.88 -29.72 1.61
N PHE A 7 21.79 -29.77 0.28
CA PHE A 7 22.12 -28.65 -0.59
C PHE A 7 21.10 -27.51 -0.42
N LEU A 8 19.80 -27.83 -0.43
CA LEU A 8 18.73 -26.86 -0.20
C LEU A 8 18.83 -26.19 1.18
N ASP A 9 19.13 -26.92 2.25
CA ASP A 9 19.27 -26.34 3.60
C ASP A 9 20.48 -25.40 3.71
N LYS A 10 21.61 -25.74 3.08
CA LYS A 10 22.80 -24.87 3.04
C LYS A 10 22.56 -23.59 2.26
N GLU A 11 21.88 -23.69 1.12
CA GLU A 11 21.56 -22.56 0.26
C GLU A 11 20.50 -21.65 0.89
N GLN A 12 19.44 -22.23 1.46
CA GLN A 12 18.43 -21.52 2.24
C GLN A 12 19.03 -20.80 3.45
N LYS A 13 19.90 -21.43 4.24
CA LYS A 13 20.58 -20.77 5.38
C LYS A 13 21.46 -19.61 4.91
N ARG A 14 22.15 -19.76 3.78
CA ARG A 14 23.00 -18.72 3.21
C ARG A 14 22.16 -17.54 2.72
N PHE A 15 21.04 -17.83 2.05
CA PHE A 15 20.06 -16.84 1.59
C PHE A 15 19.43 -16.11 2.77
N LEU A 16 18.96 -16.83 3.79
CA LEU A 16 18.34 -16.26 4.98
C LEU A 16 19.32 -15.35 5.71
N LYS A 17 20.57 -15.78 5.94
CA LYS A 17 21.59 -14.97 6.62
C LYS A 17 21.92 -13.68 5.85
N ARG A 18 21.85 -13.71 4.52
CA ARG A 18 22.11 -12.56 3.64
C ARG A 18 20.93 -11.58 3.61
N HIS A 19 19.70 -12.08 3.70
CA HIS A 19 18.45 -11.31 3.57
C HIS A 19 17.74 -11.00 4.89
N TRP A 20 18.16 -11.58 6.01
CA TRP A 20 17.53 -11.44 7.33
C TRP A 20 17.33 -9.98 7.78
N LYS A 21 18.30 -9.11 7.47
CA LYS A 21 18.19 -7.67 7.76
C LYS A 21 16.99 -7.04 7.04
N MET A 22 16.69 -7.48 5.82
CA MET A 22 15.52 -7.00 5.07
C MET A 22 14.22 -7.57 5.63
N THR A 23 14.21 -8.85 6.03
CA THR A 23 13.04 -9.46 6.69
C THR A 23 12.65 -8.71 7.96
N ILE A 24 13.63 -8.30 8.77
CA ILE A 24 13.38 -7.46 9.96
C ILE A 24 12.77 -6.11 9.56
N VAL A 25 13.27 -5.47 8.50
CA VAL A 25 12.75 -4.19 8.02
C VAL A 25 11.30 -4.34 7.53
N PHE A 26 10.97 -5.38 6.76
CA PHE A 26 9.60 -5.66 6.35
C PHE A 26 8.67 -5.94 7.54
N ALA A 27 9.14 -6.71 8.52
CA ALA A 27 8.39 -6.97 9.74
C ALA A 27 8.12 -5.66 10.53
N ALA A 28 9.11 -4.76 10.62
CA ALA A 28 8.96 -3.47 11.27
C ALA A 28 7.96 -2.56 10.53
N VAL A 29 8.02 -2.51 9.20
CA VAL A 29 7.05 -1.76 8.37
C VAL A 29 5.65 -2.32 8.52
N PHE A 30 5.50 -3.64 8.59
CA PHE A 30 4.21 -4.28 8.82
C PHE A 30 3.62 -3.91 10.19
N VAL A 31 4.43 -3.97 11.25
CA VAL A 31 3.98 -3.54 12.59
C VAL A 31 3.58 -2.07 12.58
N ALA A 32 4.37 -1.19 11.95
CA ALA A 32 4.02 0.22 11.81
C ALA A 32 2.72 0.43 11.01
N ALA A 33 2.47 -0.36 9.97
CA ALA A 33 1.22 -0.34 9.20
C ALA A 33 0.01 -0.72 10.07
N VAL A 34 0.13 -1.77 10.88
CA VAL A 34 -0.96 -2.19 11.79
C VAL A 34 -1.24 -1.11 12.84
N VAL A 35 -0.19 -0.53 13.45
CA VAL A 35 -0.35 0.58 14.39
C VAL A 35 -1.01 1.79 13.72
N GLY A 36 -0.59 2.12 12.49
CA GLY A 36 -1.20 3.18 11.70
C GLY A 36 -2.69 2.94 11.42
N ALA A 37 -3.06 1.71 11.04
CA ALA A 37 -4.47 1.32 10.84
C ALA A 37 -5.30 1.51 12.11
N VAL A 38 -4.80 1.04 13.26
CA VAL A 38 -5.49 1.22 14.55
C VAL A 38 -5.65 2.72 14.88
N LEU A 39 -4.63 3.55 14.66
CA LEU A 39 -4.70 4.98 14.93
C LEU A 39 -5.70 5.69 14.00
N VAL A 40 -5.70 5.36 12.71
CA VAL A 40 -6.66 5.90 11.74
C VAL A 40 -8.07 5.47 12.09
N PHE A 41 -8.28 4.22 12.50
CA PHE A 41 -9.57 3.73 12.95
C PHE A 41 -10.08 4.49 14.19
N LEU A 42 -9.23 4.69 15.20
CA LEU A 42 -9.59 5.45 16.41
C LEU A 42 -9.92 6.90 16.09
N TRP A 43 -9.11 7.55 15.25
CA TRP A 43 -9.39 8.91 14.77
C TRP A 43 -10.71 8.98 13.98
N PHE A 44 -10.99 7.97 13.16
CA PHE A 44 -12.21 7.92 12.38
C PHE A 44 -13.45 7.74 13.25
N ILE A 45 -13.39 6.93 14.32
CA ILE A 45 -14.50 6.81 15.28
C ILE A 45 -14.88 8.17 15.88
N ASP A 46 -13.87 8.94 16.32
CA ASP A 46 -14.07 10.27 16.90
C ASP A 46 -14.69 11.22 15.87
N THR A 47 -14.16 11.20 14.65
CA THR A 47 -14.67 11.99 13.53
C THR A 47 -16.11 11.61 13.17
N ALA A 48 -16.44 10.32 13.12
CA ALA A 48 -17.77 9.82 12.78
C ALA A 48 -18.83 10.25 13.80
N GLN A 49 -18.46 10.37 15.09
CA GLN A 49 -19.35 10.92 16.12
C GLN A 49 -19.50 12.44 15.99
N ALA A 50 -18.40 13.16 15.77
CA ALA A 50 -18.41 14.62 15.64
C ALA A 50 -19.19 15.12 14.41
N THR A 51 -19.23 14.32 13.35
CA THR A 51 -19.90 14.62 12.07
C THR A 51 -21.33 14.10 11.98
N GLY A 52 -21.84 13.46 13.04
CA GLY A 52 -23.19 12.87 13.03
C GLY A 52 -23.34 11.65 12.10
N LEU A 53 -22.23 11.09 11.61
CA LEU A 53 -22.18 9.92 10.73
C LEU A 53 -22.64 8.65 11.46
N LEU A 54 -22.52 8.63 12.79
CA LEU A 54 -23.13 7.64 13.66
C LEU A 54 -24.16 8.29 14.59
N PRO A 55 -25.34 7.67 14.77
CA PRO A 55 -26.31 8.14 15.75
C PRO A 55 -25.78 7.97 17.18
N SER A 56 -26.14 8.92 18.05
CA SER A 56 -25.73 8.92 19.47
C SER A 56 -26.52 7.94 20.33
N ILE A 57 -27.62 7.40 19.80
CA ILE A 57 -28.54 6.50 20.51
C ILE A 57 -28.56 5.12 19.81
N LEU A 58 -28.37 4.06 20.59
CA LEU A 58 -28.36 2.67 20.11
C LEU A 58 -29.64 2.26 19.34
N GLY A 59 -30.79 2.84 19.71
CA GLY A 59 -32.08 2.55 19.06
C GLY A 59 -32.24 3.13 17.65
N GLU A 60 -31.34 4.02 17.23
CA GLU A 60 -31.36 4.69 15.92
C GLU A 60 -30.36 4.06 14.93
N PHE A 61 -29.61 3.03 15.34
CA PHE A 61 -28.70 2.31 14.46
C PHE A 61 -29.48 1.56 13.39
N THR A 62 -29.26 1.97 12.14
CA THR A 62 -29.78 1.27 10.96
C THR A 62 -28.64 0.55 10.25
N VAL A 63 -28.99 -0.46 9.44
CA VAL A 63 -28.03 -1.16 8.57
C VAL A 63 -27.34 -0.16 7.62
N GLY A 64 -28.04 0.90 7.19
CA GLY A 64 -27.48 1.96 6.35
C GLY A 64 -26.31 2.69 7.03
N TYR A 65 -26.46 3.09 8.29
CA TYR A 65 -25.37 3.70 9.06
C TYR A 65 -24.16 2.77 9.21
N LEU A 66 -24.39 1.48 9.48
CA LEU A 66 -23.32 0.51 9.60
C LEU A 66 -22.55 0.34 8.28
N VAL A 67 -23.27 0.20 7.15
CA VAL A 67 -22.65 0.06 5.82
C VAL A 67 -21.85 1.31 5.46
N THR A 68 -22.42 2.50 5.66
CA THR A 68 -21.74 3.77 5.39
C THR A 68 -20.50 3.94 6.27
N PHE A 69 -20.60 3.60 7.57
CA PHE A 69 -19.49 3.63 8.50
C PHE A 69 -18.34 2.71 8.03
N PHE A 70 -18.62 1.44 7.73
CA PHE A 70 -17.59 0.50 7.27
C PHE A 70 -16.96 0.92 5.94
N LEU A 71 -17.75 1.45 4.99
CA LEU A 71 -17.21 1.98 3.74
C LEU A 71 -16.25 3.14 3.98
N HIS A 72 -16.60 4.07 4.87
CA HIS A 72 -15.72 5.19 5.19
C HIS A 72 -14.46 4.76 5.95
N VAL A 73 -14.58 3.82 6.91
CA VAL A 73 -13.41 3.24 7.60
C VAL A 73 -12.45 2.63 6.57
N ILE A 74 -12.95 1.74 5.72
CA ILE A 74 -12.13 1.06 4.70
C ILE A 74 -11.51 2.08 3.74
N PHE A 75 -12.27 3.10 3.33
CA PHE A 75 -11.78 4.16 2.47
C PHE A 75 -10.63 4.94 3.11
N TRP A 76 -10.78 5.39 4.36
CA TRP A 76 -9.76 6.15 5.07
C TRP A 76 -8.53 5.30 5.42
N GLU A 77 -8.71 4.03 5.77
CA GLU A 77 -7.59 3.10 5.99
C GLU A 77 -6.80 2.85 4.70
N LEU A 78 -7.49 2.62 3.56
CA LEU A 78 -6.82 2.50 2.26
C LEU A 78 -6.08 3.78 1.88
N LEU A 79 -6.69 4.93 2.09
CA LEU A 79 -6.14 6.20 1.67
C LEU A 79 -4.95 6.64 2.55
N LEU A 80 -5.07 6.55 3.87
CA LEU A 80 -4.05 7.06 4.79
C LEU A 80 -3.00 6.02 5.19
N VAL A 81 -3.34 4.73 5.20
CA VAL A 81 -2.40 3.69 5.61
C VAL A 81 -1.87 2.95 4.39
N ALA A 82 -2.76 2.41 3.55
CA ALA A 82 -2.31 1.59 2.43
C ALA A 82 -1.48 2.40 1.41
N SER A 83 -1.84 3.66 1.13
CA SER A 83 -1.05 4.54 0.24
C SER A 83 0.40 4.68 0.72
N TRP A 84 0.61 5.09 1.97
CA TRP A 84 1.95 5.32 2.52
C TRP A 84 2.74 4.03 2.70
N VAL A 85 2.09 2.95 3.16
CA VAL A 85 2.71 1.63 3.30
C VAL A 85 3.15 1.10 1.94
N PHE A 86 2.34 1.28 0.90
CA PHE A 86 2.69 0.90 -0.47
C PHE A 86 3.93 1.65 -0.97
N VAL A 87 4.00 2.97 -0.75
CA VAL A 87 5.19 3.76 -1.12
C VAL A 87 6.44 3.29 -0.37
N ILE A 88 6.33 3.06 0.93
CA ILE A 88 7.46 2.62 1.77
C ILE A 88 7.96 1.25 1.33
N ILE A 89 7.05 0.30 1.08
CA ILE A 89 7.38 -1.04 0.57
C ILE A 89 8.09 -0.93 -0.78
N LEU A 90 7.58 -0.11 -1.71
CA LEU A 90 8.21 0.09 -3.02
C LEU A 90 9.64 0.64 -2.90
N VAL A 91 9.86 1.66 -2.05
CA VAL A 91 11.19 2.26 -1.86
C VAL A 91 12.17 1.25 -1.23
N ILE A 92 11.72 0.51 -0.21
CA ILE A 92 12.54 -0.49 0.47
C ILE A 92 12.89 -1.64 -0.49
N TYR A 93 11.89 -2.12 -1.24
CA TYR A 93 12.07 -3.14 -2.25
C TYR A 93 13.03 -2.67 -3.34
N PHE A 94 12.85 -1.47 -3.89
CA PHE A 94 13.73 -0.91 -4.91
C PHE A 94 15.17 -0.76 -4.42
N LYS A 95 15.36 -0.22 -3.21
CA LYS A 95 16.69 -0.07 -2.62
C LYS A 95 17.38 -1.41 -2.35
N TRP A 96 16.60 -2.43 -2.00
CA TRP A 96 17.10 -3.78 -1.83
C TRP A 96 17.45 -4.43 -3.16
N TYR A 97 16.59 -4.27 -4.15
CA TYR A 97 16.77 -4.77 -5.51
C TYR A 97 18.05 -4.25 -6.15
N MET A 98 18.32 -2.94 -6.01
CA MET A 98 19.57 -2.34 -6.51
C MET A 98 20.84 -2.87 -5.82
N LYS A 99 20.71 -3.51 -4.65
CA LYS A 99 21.84 -4.14 -3.93
C LYS A 99 22.08 -5.61 -4.31
N LEU A 100 21.19 -6.22 -5.08
CA LEU A 100 21.38 -7.60 -5.52
C LEU A 100 22.52 -7.69 -6.56
N PRO A 101 23.27 -8.80 -6.59
CA PRO A 101 24.30 -9.04 -7.59
C PRO A 101 23.67 -9.11 -8.99
N GLU A 102 24.46 -8.76 -10.00
CA GLU A 102 24.02 -8.59 -11.40
C GLU A 102 23.39 -9.86 -11.99
N GLU A 103 23.78 -11.03 -11.47
CA GLU A 103 23.24 -12.35 -11.81
C GLU A 103 21.83 -12.63 -11.26
N GLU A 104 21.39 -11.93 -10.21
CA GLU A 104 20.06 -12.04 -9.60
C GLU A 104 19.19 -10.78 -9.84
N ARG A 105 19.78 -9.69 -10.35
CA ARG A 105 19.04 -8.49 -10.74
C ARG A 105 18.27 -8.77 -12.04
N MET A 106 17.02 -8.33 -12.10
CA MET A 106 16.29 -8.33 -13.36
C MET A 106 16.65 -7.06 -14.15
N ASP A 107 16.61 -7.16 -15.47
CA ASP A 107 16.73 -5.98 -16.32
C ASP A 107 15.48 -5.10 -16.12
N ILE A 108 15.65 -3.79 -15.90
CA ILE A 108 14.52 -2.85 -15.76
C ILE A 108 14.56 -1.90 -16.96
N ILE A 109 13.64 -2.10 -17.92
CA ILE A 109 13.56 -1.34 -19.18
C ILE A 109 13.65 0.18 -18.99
N TRP A 110 13.01 0.71 -17.94
CA TRP A 110 12.92 2.14 -17.63
C TRP A 110 14.26 2.77 -17.21
N ILE A 111 15.12 2.02 -16.52
CA ILE A 111 16.44 2.50 -16.06
C ILE A 111 17.49 2.28 -17.16
N ASP A 112 17.35 1.20 -17.92
CA ASP A 112 18.31 0.83 -18.97
C ASP A 112 18.08 1.56 -20.30
N GLY A 113 17.07 2.45 -20.38
CA GLY A 113 16.78 3.24 -21.58
C GLY A 113 16.31 2.41 -22.78
N ARG A 114 15.82 1.19 -22.55
CA ARG A 114 15.46 0.20 -23.58
C ARG A 114 14.04 0.41 -24.15
N TRP A 115 13.68 1.67 -24.39
CA TRP A 115 12.34 2.10 -24.81
C TRP A 115 11.91 1.66 -26.21
N ASP A 116 12.86 1.22 -27.03
CA ASP A 116 12.64 0.82 -28.43
C ASP A 116 12.32 -0.68 -28.59
N LEU A 117 12.14 -1.40 -27.48
CA LEU A 117 11.84 -2.84 -27.51
C LEU A 117 10.36 -3.10 -27.80
N ALA A 118 10.11 -3.89 -28.84
CA ALA A 118 8.77 -4.37 -29.16
C ALA A 118 8.16 -5.14 -27.98
N PHE A 119 6.86 -4.92 -27.70
CA PHE A 119 6.11 -5.59 -26.61
C PHE A 119 6.27 -7.12 -26.58
N ASN A 120 6.52 -7.75 -27.72
CA ASN A 120 6.75 -9.21 -27.81
C ASN A 120 8.07 -9.67 -27.16
N SER A 121 9.03 -8.76 -26.99
CA SER A 121 10.30 -9.03 -26.31
C SER A 121 10.25 -8.71 -24.82
N TRP A 122 9.12 -8.21 -24.32
CA TRP A 122 8.96 -7.87 -22.92
C TRP A 122 8.74 -9.13 -22.11
N THR A 123 9.47 -9.26 -21.01
CA THR A 123 9.21 -10.30 -20.04
C THR A 123 7.99 -9.94 -19.20
N LEU A 124 7.35 -10.94 -18.57
CA LEU A 124 6.21 -10.71 -17.68
C LEU A 124 6.58 -9.73 -16.55
N ASN A 125 7.85 -9.70 -16.15
CA ASN A 125 8.37 -8.78 -15.14
C ASN A 125 8.41 -7.32 -15.62
N ASP A 126 8.85 -7.07 -16.85
CA ASP A 126 8.87 -5.74 -17.45
C ASP A 126 7.47 -5.12 -17.51
N TRP A 127 6.49 -5.98 -17.84
CA TRP A 127 5.10 -5.61 -17.89
C TRP A 127 4.55 -5.30 -16.49
N VAL A 128 4.79 -6.17 -15.50
CA VAL A 128 4.33 -5.97 -14.12
C VAL A 128 4.91 -4.70 -13.49
N PHE A 129 6.21 -4.43 -13.64
CA PHE A 129 6.81 -3.22 -13.08
C PHE A 129 6.33 -1.93 -13.76
N SER A 130 6.14 -1.97 -15.07
CA SER A 130 5.57 -0.84 -15.81
C SER A 130 4.14 -0.53 -15.37
N TRP A 131 3.33 -1.57 -15.13
CA TRP A 131 1.97 -1.42 -14.60
C TRP A 131 1.95 -0.90 -13.17
N LEU A 132 2.82 -1.41 -12.29
CA LEU A 132 2.92 -0.91 -10.91
C LEU A 132 3.31 0.57 -10.86
N TRP A 133 4.24 1.00 -11.71
CA TRP A 133 4.64 2.40 -11.79
C TRP A 133 3.53 3.28 -12.35
N ALA A 134 2.84 2.82 -13.41
CA ALA A 134 1.69 3.53 -13.96
C ALA A 134 0.56 3.67 -12.92
N VAL A 135 0.24 2.61 -12.19
CA VAL A 135 -0.77 2.62 -11.13
C VAL A 135 -0.38 3.56 -9.99
N PHE A 136 0.90 3.61 -9.61
CA PHE A 136 1.40 4.57 -8.62
C PHE A 136 1.14 6.02 -9.03
N TRP A 137 1.46 6.39 -10.27
CA TRP A 137 1.20 7.73 -10.79
C TRP A 137 -0.30 8.02 -10.95
N VAL A 138 -1.08 7.05 -11.39
CA VAL A 138 -2.55 7.17 -11.50
C VAL A 138 -3.19 7.37 -10.13
N MET A 139 -2.75 6.64 -9.10
CA MET A 139 -3.23 6.83 -7.73
C MET A 139 -2.89 8.22 -7.18
N LEU A 140 -1.70 8.76 -7.49
CA LEU A 140 -1.35 10.13 -7.11
C LEU A 140 -2.21 11.17 -7.83
N ILE A 141 -2.39 11.01 -9.14
CA ILE A 141 -3.12 11.98 -9.98
C ILE A 141 -4.62 11.95 -9.73
N ILE A 142 -5.21 10.79 -9.40
CA ILE A 142 -6.65 10.67 -9.10
C ILE A 142 -6.93 10.89 -7.61
N GLY A 143 -6.06 10.38 -6.73
CA GLY A 143 -6.22 10.48 -5.28
C GLY A 143 -6.22 11.93 -4.79
N ILE A 144 -5.37 12.78 -5.36
CA ILE A 144 -5.29 14.20 -4.96
C ILE A 144 -6.58 14.97 -5.33
N PRO A 145 -7.10 14.93 -6.57
CA PRO A 145 -8.37 15.58 -6.93
C PRO A 145 -9.57 15.02 -6.18
N VAL A 146 -9.66 13.70 -5.98
CA VAL A 146 -10.74 13.09 -5.20
C VAL A 146 -10.71 13.60 -3.76
N MET A 147 -9.53 13.68 -3.15
CA MET A 147 -9.35 14.23 -1.81
C MET A 147 -9.77 15.71 -1.74
N LEU A 148 -9.36 16.53 -2.71
CA LEU A 148 -9.73 17.95 -2.77
C LEU A 148 -11.23 18.15 -3.00
N TYR A 149 -11.84 17.35 -3.89
CA TYR A 149 -13.28 17.37 -4.13
C TYR A 149 -14.06 16.96 -2.88
N PHE A 150 -13.62 15.91 -2.20
CA PHE A 150 -14.26 15.41 -0.98
C PHE A 150 -14.15 16.42 0.18
N LEU A 151 -12.99 17.06 0.36
CA LEU A 151 -12.80 18.14 1.34
C LEU A 151 -13.66 19.37 1.03
N TYR A 152 -13.80 19.72 -0.25
CA TYR A 152 -14.68 20.79 -0.67
C TYR A 152 -16.15 20.46 -0.38
N TRP A 153 -16.58 19.23 -0.68
CA TRP A 153 -17.94 18.77 -0.47
C TRP A 153 -18.35 18.75 1.02
N ILE A 154 -17.50 18.22 1.90
CA ILE A 154 -17.73 18.27 3.37
C ILE A 154 -17.90 19.71 3.85
N ARG A 155 -17.09 20.65 3.35
CA ARG A 155 -17.19 22.06 3.72
C ARG A 155 -18.53 22.68 3.30
N THR A 156 -19.10 22.26 2.17
CA THR A 156 -20.38 22.79 1.69
C THR A 156 -21.58 22.31 2.51
N GLU A 157 -21.56 21.07 3.00
CA GLU A 157 -22.64 20.56 3.87
C GLU A 157 -22.68 21.28 5.22
N VAL A 158 -21.52 21.52 5.84
CA VAL A 158 -21.42 22.24 7.12
C VAL A 158 -21.97 23.68 7.04
N GLN A 159 -21.90 24.33 5.89
CA GLN A 159 -22.45 25.69 5.70
C GLN A 159 -23.95 25.72 5.37
N SER A 160 -24.52 24.60 4.95
CA SER A 160 -25.95 24.50 4.64
C SER A 160 -26.83 24.28 5.87
N GLU A 161 -26.22 23.86 6.98
CA GLU A 161 -26.89 23.63 8.27
C GLU A 161 -26.82 24.83 9.24
N SER A 162 -26.12 25.92 8.87
CA SER A 162 -26.04 27.19 9.62
C SER A 162 -26.96 28.27 9.05
#